data_AF-A0A137QJB3-F1
#
_entry.id   AF-A0A137QJB3-F1
#
_cell.length_a   1.000
_cell.length_b   1.000
_cell.length_c   1.000
_cell.angle_alpha   90.00
_cell.angle_beta   90.00
_cell.angle_gamma   90.00
#
_symmetry.space_group_name_H-M   'P 1'
#
loop_
_entity.id
_entity.type
_entity.pdbx_description
1 polymer ?
#
loop_
_entity_poly.entity_id
_entity_poly.type
_entity_poly.pdbx_seq_one_letter_code
_entity_poly.pdbx_strand_id
1 'polypeptide(L)' 'MEQQTENNRLRIFQLNMNKSETAHLNLINRKLGEYWDIVCIQELHITKLGHIQTPNRCWQVFPLA' A
#
# COMPACT_ATOMS: atom_id res chain seq x y z
N MET A 1 -12.42 -18.62 -20.37
CA MET A 1 -13.23 -17.54 -19.79
C MET A 1 -13.00 -17.59 -18.29
N GLU A 2 -12.18 -16.68 -17.77
CA GLU A 2 -11.89 -16.63 -16.34
C GLU A 2 -13.13 -16.09 -15.63
N GLN A 3 -13.69 -16.90 -14.72
CA GLN A 3 -14.82 -16.48 -13.89
C GLN A 3 -14.30 -15.44 -12.90
N GLN A 4 -14.58 -14.16 -13.16
CA GLN A 4 -14.58 -13.14 -12.13
C GLN A 4 -15.65 -13.56 -11.10
N THR A 5 -15.24 -14.13 -9.99
CA THR A 5 -16.08 -14.26 -8.80
C THR A 5 -16.62 -12.87 -8.47
N GLU A 6 -17.93 -12.65 -8.66
CA GLU A 6 -18.67 -11.49 -8.16
C GLU A 6 -18.68 -11.53 -6.63
N ASN A 7 -17.52 -11.30 -6.03
CA ASN A 7 -17.41 -11.15 -4.60
C ASN A 7 -17.79 -9.70 -4.29
N ASN A 8 -19.09 -9.44 -4.07
CA ASN A 8 -19.65 -8.11 -3.77
C ASN A 8 -19.15 -7.48 -2.45
N ARG A 9 -18.07 -8.00 -1.87
CA ARG A 9 -17.47 -7.52 -0.62
C ARG A 9 -16.20 -6.75 -0.94
N LEU A 10 -16.16 -5.49 -0.54
CA LEU A 10 -14.96 -4.68 -0.56
C LEU A 10 -13.90 -5.29 0.38
N ARG A 11 -12.74 -5.65 -0.16
CA ARG A 11 -11.62 -6.23 0.58
C ARG A 11 -10.59 -5.15 0.85
N ILE A 12 -10.44 -4.81 2.13
CA ILE A 12 -9.51 -3.79 2.60
C ILE A 12 -8.37 -4.46 3.37
N PHE A 13 -7.14 -4.18 2.95
CA PHE A 13 -5.94 -4.56 3.68
C PHE A 13 -5.37 -3.35 4.41
N GLN A 14 -5.11 -3.48 5.71
CA GLN A 14 -4.48 -2.43 6.50
C GLN A 14 -3.26 -2.97 7.24
N LEU A 15 -2.14 -2.25 7.14
CA LEU A 15 -0.88 -2.63 7.76
C LEU A 15 -0.11 -1.41 8.25
N ASN A 16 0.37 -1.46 9.49
CA ASN A 16 1.43 -0.58 9.97
C ASN A 16 2.79 -1.26 9.73
N MET A 17 3.69 -0.60 9.00
CA MET A 17 5.01 -1.15 8.66
C MET A 17 6.09 -0.83 9.69
N ASN A 18 5.79 -0.03 10.71
CA ASN A 18 6.73 0.36 11.77
C ASN A 18 8.09 0.80 11.21
N LYS A 19 8.07 1.50 10.06
CA LYS A 19 9.24 1.97 9.31
C LYS A 19 10.23 0.85 8.94
N SER A 20 9.80 -0.41 8.85
CA SER A 20 10.66 -1.54 8.51
C SER A 20 10.91 -1.63 7.01
N GLU A 21 12.19 -1.53 6.61
CA GLU A 21 12.64 -1.71 5.23
C GLU A 21 12.29 -3.11 4.69
N THR A 22 12.54 -4.13 5.50
CA THR A 22 12.28 -5.52 5.16
C THR A 22 10.78 -5.77 4.95
N ALA A 23 9.92 -5.19 5.79
CA ALA A 23 8.48 -5.30 5.61
C ALA A 23 8.03 -4.61 4.31
N HIS A 24 8.60 -3.45 4.01
CA HIS A 24 8.30 -2.70 2.79
C HIS A 24 8.68 -3.48 1.53
N LEU A 25 9.90 -4.01 1.46
CA LEU A 25 10.37 -4.81 0.33
C LEU A 25 9.54 -6.08 0.13
N ASN A 26 9.16 -6.75 1.22
CA ASN A 26 8.29 -7.92 1.14
C ASN A 26 6.88 -7.57 0.64
N LEU A 27 6.35 -6.41 1.01
CA LEU A 27 5.01 -5.99 0.63
C LEU A 27 4.89 -5.64 -0.86
N ILE A 28 5.87 -4.91 -1.43
CA ILE A 28 5.83 -4.52 -2.87
C ILE A 28 5.95 -5.71 -3.83
N ASN A 29 6.56 -6.80 -3.37
CA ASN A 29 6.75 -8.01 -4.17
C ASN A 29 5.53 -8.95 -4.12
N ARG A 30 4.48 -8.60 -3.37
CA ARG A 30 3.24 -9.37 -3.30
C ARG A 30 2.24 -8.89 -4.36
N LYS A 31 1.46 -9.84 -4.89
CA LYS A 31 0.36 -9.56 -5.83
C LYS A 31 -0.89 -9.02 -5.15
N LEU A 32 -0.78 -7.91 -4.42
CA LEU A 32 -1.86 -7.40 -3.56
C LEU A 32 -3.16 -7.11 -4.33
N GLY A 33 -3.07 -6.64 -5.57
CA GLY A 33 -4.24 -6.35 -6.41
C GLY A 33 -5.07 -7.56 -6.84
N GLU A 34 -4.56 -8.79 -6.71
CA GLU A 34 -5.36 -10.00 -6.93
C GLU A 34 -6.31 -10.28 -5.74
N TYR A 35 -5.95 -9.81 -4.53
CA TYR A 35 -6.63 -10.18 -3.28
C TYR A 35 -7.34 -9.03 -2.59
N TRP A 36 -6.92 -7.78 -2.84
CA TRP A 36 -7.35 -6.60 -2.12
C TRP A 36 -7.76 -5.49 -3.08
N ASP A 37 -8.88 -4.84 -2.78
CA ASP A 37 -9.40 -3.74 -3.57
C ASP A 37 -8.85 -2.39 -3.06
N ILE A 38 -8.61 -2.29 -1.74
CA ILE A 38 -7.99 -1.13 -1.09
C ILE A 38 -6.85 -1.60 -0.20
N VAL A 39 -5.69 -0.93 -0.28
CA VAL A 39 -4.53 -1.17 0.57
C VAL A 39 -4.16 0.12 1.31
N CYS A 40 -4.26 0.09 2.64
CA CYS A 40 -3.92 1.17 3.54
C CYS A 40 -2.61 0.85 4.29
N ILE A 41 -1.57 1.64 4.07
CA ILE A 41 -0.27 1.42 4.73
C ILE A 41 0.08 2.62 5.61
N GLN A 42 0.41 2.35 6.87
CA GLN A 42 0.91 3.34 7.84
C GLN A 42 2.38 3.12 8.17
N GLU A 43 3.06 4.19 8.57
CA GLU A 43 4.48 4.18 8.97
C GLU A 43 5.37 3.42 7.98
N LEU A 44 5.23 3.75 6.71
CA LEU A 44 6.05 3.18 5.64
C LEU A 44 7.54 3.39 5.96
N HIS A 45 8.39 2.47 5.52
CA HIS A 45 9.83 2.74 5.45
C HIS A 45 10.07 3.74 4.30
N ILE A 46 9.82 5.03 4.57
CA ILE A 46 10.09 6.12 3.63
C ILE A 46 11.50 6.59 3.89
N THR A 47 12.32 6.53 2.85
CA THR A 47 13.57 7.28 2.84
C THR A 47 13.52 8.47 1.89
N LYS A 48 12.51 8.61 1.00
CA LYS A 48 12.49 9.61 -0.10
C LYS A 48 11.09 10.02 -0.56
N LEU A 49 10.93 11.28 -1.00
CA LEU A 49 9.79 11.82 -1.75
C LEU A 49 10.37 12.46 -3.02
N GLY A 50 10.11 11.88 -4.20
CA GLY A 50 10.81 12.26 -5.43
C GLY A 50 12.30 11.89 -5.39
N HIS A 51 13.19 12.80 -5.81
CA HIS A 51 14.65 12.62 -5.73
C HIS A 51 15.26 13.00 -4.36
N ILE A 52 14.44 13.47 -3.41
CA ILE A 52 14.92 14.00 -2.13
C ILE A 52 14.71 12.92 -1.08
N GLN A 53 15.76 12.57 -0.33
CA GLN A 53 15.58 11.78 0.88
C GLN A 53 14.70 12.58 1.86
N THR A 54 13.51 12.09 2.19
CA THR A 54 12.60 12.68 3.17
C THR A 54 12.56 11.80 4.40
N PRO A 55 13.53 11.93 5.32
CA PRO A 55 13.53 11.19 6.56
C PRO A 55 12.36 11.59 7.49
N ASN A 56 11.62 12.66 7.18
CA ASN A 56 10.36 13.03 7.85
C ASN A 56 9.43 13.78 6.88
N ARG A 57 8.12 13.44 6.91
CA ARG A 57 6.98 13.99 6.12
C ARG A 57 6.65 13.27 4.79
N CYS A 58 6.01 12.10 4.93
CA CYS A 58 5.12 11.48 3.93
C CYS A 58 3.96 12.42 3.57
N TRP A 59 3.44 12.39 2.34
CA TRP A 59 2.15 13.02 2.01
C TRP A 59 1.22 12.04 1.29
N GLN A 60 -0.01 11.98 1.78
CA GLN A 60 -1.07 11.08 1.36
C GLN A 60 -1.97 11.78 0.34
N VAL A 61 -2.38 11.07 -0.72
CA VAL A 61 -3.27 11.61 -1.76
C VAL A 61 -4.69 11.08 -1.53
N PHE A 62 -5.65 11.98 -1.33
CA PHE A 62 -7.08 11.69 -1.42
C PHE A 62 -7.56 11.97 -2.85
N PRO A 63 -8.56 11.24 -3.38
CA PRO A 63 -9.24 11.68 -4.59
C PRO A 63 -9.97 13.01 -4.32
N LEU A 64 -9.84 13.97 -5.24
CA LEU A 64 -10.64 15.19 -5.28
C LEU A 64 -12.07 14.86 -5.72
N ALA A 65 -13.05 15.45 -5.03
CA ALA A 65 -14.48 15.37 -5.35
C ALA A 65 -14.82 16.03 -6.69
#